data_AF-A0A252BS61-F1
#
_entry.id   AF-A0A252BS61-F1
#
_cell.length_a   1.000
_cell.length_b   1.000
_cell.length_c   1.000
_cell.angle_alpha   90.00
_cell.angle_beta   90.00
_cell.angle_gamma   90.00
#
_symmetry.space_group_name_H-M   'P 1'
#
loop_
_entity.id
_entity.type
_entity.pdbx_description
1 polymer ?
#
loop_
_entity_poly.entity_id
_entity_poly.type
_entity_poly.pdbx_seq_one_letter_code
_entity_poly.pdbx_strand_id
1 'polypeptide(L)'
;MKFFALIETAAGSGHYALGASVIEADSTGAALTQIGAGVGAGLCYGAWPYRELRGLPAFAAPAADEVGKAYTVLAQATGADQLFVADGQTLTSTLCDASNLCLSMQAYMGFRVGLMPVGEAPVAKPSTSGGSTDAGTPDAGSPASDAKG
;
A
#
# COMPACT_ATOMS: atom_id res chain seq x y z
N MET A 1 -11.89 -6.91 11.19
CA MET A 1 -12.38 -7.14 9.81
C MET A 1 -11.34 -7.95 9.03
N LYS A 2 -11.73 -8.56 7.90
CA LYS A 2 -10.81 -9.33 7.05
C LYS A 2 -10.53 -8.56 5.76
N PHE A 3 -9.26 -8.53 5.37
CA PHE A 3 -8.79 -7.87 4.16
C PHE A 3 -7.84 -8.78 3.39
N PHE A 4 -7.67 -8.49 2.11
CA PHE A 4 -6.55 -8.99 1.33
C PHE A 4 -5.78 -7.81 0.76
N ALA A 5 -4.48 -7.98 0.58
CA ALA A 5 -3.66 -6.97 -0.07
C ALA A 5 -4.06 -6.81 -1.55
N LEU A 6 -4.08 -5.57 -2.02
CA LEU A 6 -4.06 -5.23 -3.45
C LEU A 6 -2.72 -4.57 -3.73
N ILE A 7 -1.90 -5.14 -4.60
CA ILE A 7 -0.55 -4.63 -4.87
C ILE A 7 -0.45 -4.31 -6.35
N GLU A 8 0.07 -3.13 -6.66
CA GLU A 8 0.30 -2.73 -8.04
C GLU A 8 1.27 -3.71 -8.74
N THR A 9 0.93 -4.14 -9.95
CA THR A 9 1.69 -5.17 -10.67
C THR A 9 3.02 -4.67 -11.22
N ALA A 10 3.13 -3.37 -11.46
CA ALA A 10 4.34 -2.67 -11.85
C ALA A 10 4.19 -1.20 -11.48
N ALA A 11 5.30 -0.50 -11.21
CA ALA A 11 5.27 0.89 -10.79
C ALA A 11 4.48 1.78 -11.77
N GLY A 12 3.41 2.39 -11.27
CA GLY A 12 2.55 3.30 -12.05
C GLY A 12 1.69 2.61 -13.12
N SER A 13 1.52 1.28 -13.07
CA SER A 13 0.64 0.57 -13.99
C SER A 13 -0.84 0.89 -13.78
N GLY A 14 -1.23 1.27 -12.56
CA GLY A 14 -2.64 1.45 -12.18
C GLY A 14 -3.44 0.14 -12.12
N HIS A 15 -2.77 -1.02 -12.23
CA HIS A 15 -3.37 -2.34 -12.16
C HIS A 15 -2.90 -3.08 -10.91
N TYR A 16 -3.85 -3.60 -10.13
CA TYR A 16 -3.57 -4.19 -8.83
C TYR A 16 -3.96 -5.66 -8.80
N ALA A 17 -3.02 -6.50 -8.36
CA ALA A 17 -3.22 -7.93 -8.15
C ALA A 17 -3.63 -8.21 -6.70
N LEU A 18 -4.45 -9.25 -6.52
CA LEU A 18 -4.92 -9.71 -5.22
C LEU A 18 -3.87 -10.59 -4.53
N GLY A 19 -3.55 -10.28 -3.28
CA GLY A 19 -2.70 -11.11 -2.43
C GLY A 19 -3.41 -12.40 -1.99
N ALA A 20 -2.64 -13.44 -1.67
CA ALA A 20 -3.17 -14.75 -1.29
C ALA A 20 -3.55 -14.88 0.19
N SER A 21 -3.04 -13.99 1.05
CA SER A 21 -3.20 -14.08 2.50
C SER A 21 -4.28 -13.15 3.03
N VAL A 22 -5.11 -13.68 3.93
CA VAL A 22 -6.06 -12.88 4.72
C VAL A 22 -5.29 -12.09 5.78
N ILE A 23 -5.69 -10.83 5.94
CA ILE A 23 -5.19 -9.90 6.94
C ILE A 23 -6.34 -9.56 7.87
N GLU A 24 -6.14 -9.73 9.17
CA GLU A 24 -7.10 -9.29 10.18
C GLU A 24 -6.68 -7.94 10.76
N ALA A 25 -7.56 -6.96 10.63
CA ALA A 25 -7.32 -5.60 11.12
C ALA A 25 -8.63 -4.94 11.54
N ASP A 26 -8.54 -3.97 12.45
CA ASP A 26 -9.71 -3.27 12.98
C ASP A 26 -10.29 -2.23 12.02
N SER A 27 -9.47 -1.74 11.08
CA SER A 27 -9.84 -0.70 10.12
C SER A 27 -9.11 -0.85 8.78
N THR A 28 -9.56 -0.10 7.76
CA THR A 28 -8.88 -0.04 6.45
C THR A 28 -7.46 0.50 6.60
N GLY A 29 -7.25 1.60 7.34
CA GLY A 29 -5.94 2.17 7.58
C GLY A 29 -4.99 1.22 8.33
N ALA A 30 -5.50 0.46 9.31
CA ALA A 30 -4.71 -0.55 10.00
C ALA A 30 -4.29 -1.69 9.05
N ALA A 31 -5.20 -2.16 8.19
CA ALA A 31 -4.89 -3.17 7.17
C ALA A 31 -3.81 -2.66 6.20
N LEU A 32 -3.97 -1.44 5.71
CA LEU A 32 -3.01 -0.80 4.79
C LEU A 32 -1.63 -0.65 5.42
N THR A 33 -1.54 -0.28 6.70
CA THR A 33 -0.27 -0.20 7.42
C THR A 33 0.46 -1.56 7.44
N GLN A 34 -0.28 -2.65 7.69
CA GLN A 34 0.29 -4.00 7.66
C GLN A 34 0.70 -4.43 6.24
N ILE A 35 -0.10 -4.09 5.23
CA ILE A 35 0.19 -4.39 3.82
C ILE A 35 1.46 -3.66 3.39
N GLY A 36 1.54 -2.35 3.63
CA GLY A 36 2.66 -1.51 3.22
C GLY A 36 4.01 -1.99 3.74
N ALA A 37 4.06 -2.61 4.92
CA ALA A 37 5.28 -3.18 5.49
C ALA A 37 5.89 -4.33 4.65
N GLY A 38 5.09 -4.99 3.81
CA GLY A 38 5.52 -6.10 2.94
C GLY A 38 5.58 -5.76 1.46
N VAL A 39 5.21 -4.54 1.06
CA VAL A 39 5.14 -4.13 -0.35
C VAL A 39 6.52 -3.68 -0.85
N GLY A 40 6.87 -4.11 -2.06
CA GLY A 40 8.12 -3.73 -2.71
C GLY A 40 8.18 -2.24 -3.02
N ALA A 41 9.39 -1.67 -2.97
CA ALA A 41 9.62 -0.28 -3.33
C ALA A 41 9.13 0.08 -4.74
N GLY A 42 8.56 1.28 -4.89
CA GLY A 42 8.06 1.82 -6.14
C GLY A 42 6.65 1.36 -6.52
N LEU A 43 5.97 0.58 -5.68
CA LEU A 43 4.60 0.10 -5.91
C LEU A 43 3.60 0.82 -5.03
N CYS A 44 2.41 1.07 -5.56
CA CYS A 44 1.24 1.44 -4.75
C CYS A 44 0.52 0.20 -4.23
N TYR A 45 -0.28 0.36 -3.17
CA TYR A 45 -1.05 -0.72 -2.60
C TYR A 45 -2.40 -0.24 -2.05
N GLY A 46 -3.34 -1.18 -1.97
CA GLY A 46 -4.66 -1.00 -1.40
C GLY A 46 -5.06 -2.22 -0.60
N ALA A 47 -6.30 -2.22 -0.11
CA ALA A 47 -6.90 -3.32 0.62
C ALA A 47 -8.26 -3.67 0.01
N TRP A 48 -8.49 -4.96 -0.21
CA TRP A 48 -9.80 -5.49 -0.54
C TRP A 48 -10.49 -5.97 0.74
N PRO A 49 -11.57 -5.31 1.23
CA PRO A 49 -12.32 -5.82 2.37
C PRO A 49 -13.14 -7.05 1.97
N TYR A 50 -13.06 -8.10 2.79
CA TYR A 50 -13.64 -9.41 2.54
C TYR A 50 -14.60 -9.84 3.65
N ARG A 51 -15.65 -10.57 3.26
CA ARG A 51 -16.55 -11.28 4.18
C ARG A 51 -16.81 -12.69 3.67
N GLU A 52 -16.78 -13.64 4.59
CA GLU A 52 -17.11 -15.05 4.32
C GLU A 52 -18.59 -15.25 4.04
N LEU A 53 -19.46 -14.47 4.70
CA LEU A 53 -20.91 -14.55 4.54
C LEU A 53 -21.43 -13.45 3.61
N ARG A 54 -22.30 -13.85 2.68
CA ARG A 54 -23.02 -12.93 1.79
C ARG A 54 -24.04 -12.10 2.58
N GLY A 55 -24.28 -10.88 2.12
CA GLY A 55 -25.26 -9.94 2.67
C GLY A 55 -24.67 -8.57 2.99
N LEU A 56 -25.54 -7.63 3.34
CA LEU A 56 -25.09 -6.29 3.76
C LEU A 56 -24.30 -6.36 5.07
N PRO A 57 -23.26 -5.54 5.24
CA PRO A 57 -22.61 -5.40 6.53
C PRO A 57 -23.58 -4.81 7.54
N ALA A 58 -23.44 -5.21 8.80
CA ALA A 58 -24.10 -4.50 9.89
C ALA A 58 -23.55 -3.07 9.93
N PHE A 59 -24.41 -2.11 10.28
CA PHE A 59 -23.94 -0.75 10.49
C PHE A 59 -22.90 -0.71 11.61
N ALA A 60 -21.78 -0.06 11.33
CA ALA A 60 -20.79 0.33 12.31
C ALA A 60 -20.27 1.72 11.94
N ALA A 61 -20.18 2.60 12.94
CA ALA A 61 -19.50 3.88 12.78
C ALA A 61 -18.01 3.64 12.48
N PRO A 62 -17.33 4.57 11.78
CA PRO A 62 -15.89 4.47 11.59
C PRO A 62 -15.15 4.41 12.92
N ALA A 63 -14.04 3.68 12.96
CA ALA A 63 -13.08 3.79 14.04
C ALA A 63 -12.55 5.24 14.11
N ALA A 64 -12.12 5.69 15.29
CA ALA A 64 -11.71 7.07 15.50
C ALA A 64 -10.57 7.51 14.58
N ASP A 65 -9.65 6.60 14.27
CA ASP A 65 -8.53 6.82 13.34
C ASP A 65 -8.95 6.78 11.87
N GLU A 66 -10.16 6.34 11.54
CA GLU A 66 -10.69 6.32 10.18
C GLU A 66 -11.53 7.55 9.81
N VAL A 67 -12.04 8.29 10.81
CA VAL A 67 -12.92 9.44 10.55
C VAL A 67 -12.22 10.46 9.64
N GLY A 68 -12.88 10.80 8.53
CA GLY A 68 -12.40 11.75 7.53
C GLY A 68 -11.41 11.18 6.50
N LYS A 69 -10.91 9.94 6.67
CA LYS A 69 -10.04 9.31 5.67
C LYS A 69 -10.81 9.03 4.38
N ALA A 70 -10.16 9.28 3.26
CA ALA A 70 -10.70 9.10 1.93
C ALA A 70 -9.89 8.06 1.16
N TYR A 71 -10.60 7.23 0.40
CA TYR A 71 -10.04 6.11 -0.34
C TYR A 71 -10.52 6.12 -1.79
N THR A 72 -9.60 6.01 -2.73
CA THR A 72 -9.90 5.69 -4.12
C THR A 72 -10.45 4.28 -4.22
N VAL A 73 -11.55 4.14 -4.97
CA VAL A 73 -12.20 2.85 -5.21
C VAL A 73 -11.47 2.12 -6.32
N LEU A 74 -11.07 0.87 -6.04
CA LEU A 74 -10.53 -0.07 -7.02
C LEU A 74 -11.58 -1.14 -7.33
N ALA A 75 -11.86 -1.44 -8.60
CA ALA A 75 -12.87 -2.42 -9.00
C ALA A 75 -12.28 -3.55 -9.84
N GLN A 76 -12.77 -4.77 -9.61
CA GLN A 76 -12.53 -5.95 -10.43
C GLN A 76 -13.85 -6.38 -11.10
N ALA A 77 -14.32 -5.58 -12.07
CA ALA A 77 -15.68 -5.72 -12.61
C ALA A 77 -15.86 -6.87 -13.62
N THR A 78 -14.79 -7.30 -14.31
CA THR A 78 -14.86 -8.18 -15.49
C THR A 78 -14.56 -9.65 -15.21
N GLY A 79 -14.45 -10.05 -13.94
CA GLY A 79 -14.23 -11.44 -13.52
C GLY A 79 -13.08 -11.63 -12.53
N ALA A 80 -13.07 -12.76 -11.82
CA ALA A 80 -12.15 -13.01 -10.71
C ALA A 80 -10.67 -13.10 -11.12
N ASP A 81 -10.38 -13.29 -12.42
CA ASP A 81 -9.04 -13.42 -12.99
C ASP A 81 -8.46 -12.08 -13.47
N GLN A 82 -9.24 -11.00 -13.38
CA GLN A 82 -8.87 -9.69 -13.89
C GLN A 82 -8.15 -8.86 -12.82
N LEU A 83 -7.42 -7.82 -13.22
CA LEU A 83 -6.78 -6.94 -12.25
C LEU A 83 -7.79 -5.91 -11.72
N PHE A 84 -7.58 -5.46 -10.49
CA PHE A 84 -8.29 -4.32 -9.95
C PHE A 84 -7.76 -3.03 -10.60
N VAL A 85 -8.65 -2.12 -10.94
CA VAL A 85 -8.31 -0.80 -11.52
C VAL A 85 -9.12 0.29 -10.82
N ALA A 86 -8.62 1.53 -10.82
CA ALA A 86 -9.37 2.65 -10.26
C ALA A 86 -10.68 2.89 -11.03
N ASP A 87 -11.79 3.01 -10.29
CA ASP A 87 -13.12 3.26 -10.85
C ASP A 87 -13.46 4.77 -10.94
N GLY A 88 -12.54 5.63 -10.49
CA GLY A 88 -12.72 7.09 -10.44
C GLY A 88 -13.57 7.60 -9.27
N GLN A 89 -14.16 6.69 -8.49
CA GLN A 89 -14.90 7.02 -7.26
C GLN A 89 -13.96 7.16 -6.05
N THR A 90 -14.42 7.93 -5.06
CA THR A 90 -13.78 8.05 -3.75
C THR A 90 -14.81 7.80 -2.66
N LEU A 91 -14.45 6.99 -1.66
CA LEU A 91 -15.25 6.78 -0.46
C LEU A 91 -14.55 7.43 0.73
N THR A 92 -15.31 8.16 1.55
CA THR A 92 -14.81 8.80 2.75
C THR A 92 -15.50 8.22 3.98
N SER A 93 -14.70 7.79 4.95
CA SER A 93 -15.18 7.34 6.26
C SER A 93 -15.76 8.52 7.03
N THR A 94 -17.09 8.64 7.07
CA THR A 94 -17.80 9.75 7.75
C THR A 94 -18.85 9.20 8.70
N LEU A 95 -20.07 8.98 8.22
CA LEU A 95 -21.13 8.32 8.99
C LEU A 95 -20.91 6.80 9.05
N CYS A 96 -20.42 6.22 7.96
CA CYS A 96 -20.10 4.81 7.82
C CYS A 96 -18.62 4.67 7.46
N ASP A 97 -17.99 3.60 7.94
CA ASP A 97 -16.64 3.25 7.52
C ASP A 97 -16.60 2.96 6.00
N ALA A 98 -15.55 3.44 5.32
CA ALA A 98 -15.36 3.24 3.89
C ALA A 98 -15.34 1.75 3.52
N SER A 99 -14.79 0.87 4.37
CA SER A 99 -14.82 -0.58 4.13
C SER A 99 -16.23 -1.17 4.22
N ASN A 100 -17.09 -0.65 5.09
CA ASN A 100 -18.50 -1.06 5.14
C ASN A 100 -19.29 -0.57 3.93
N LEU A 101 -19.03 0.65 3.46
CA LEU A 101 -19.60 1.15 2.20
C LEU A 101 -19.13 0.29 1.01
N CYS A 102 -17.84 0.00 0.96
CA CYS A 102 -17.22 -0.86 -0.04
C CYS A 102 -17.85 -2.26 -0.06
N LEU A 103 -18.01 -2.90 1.11
CA LEU A 103 -18.70 -4.19 1.23
C LEU A 103 -20.17 -4.13 0.80
N SER A 104 -20.85 -3.01 1.05
CA SER A 104 -22.23 -2.79 0.59
C SER A 104 -22.30 -2.66 -0.93
N MET A 105 -21.35 -1.94 -1.55
CA MET A 105 -21.22 -1.84 -3.00
C MET A 105 -20.97 -3.22 -3.62
N GLN A 106 -20.07 -4.01 -3.06
CA GLN A 106 -19.79 -5.38 -3.54
C GLN A 106 -21.05 -6.26 -3.48
N ALA A 107 -21.82 -6.17 -2.39
CA ALA A 107 -23.06 -6.92 -2.24
C ALA A 107 -24.13 -6.52 -3.27
N TYR A 108 -24.19 -5.24 -3.63
CA TYR A 108 -25.14 -4.72 -4.63
C TYR A 108 -24.70 -5.02 -6.07
N MET A 109 -23.43 -4.76 -6.39
CA MET A 109 -22.89 -4.81 -7.75
C MET A 109 -22.49 -6.22 -8.20
N GLY A 110 -22.22 -7.13 -7.25
CA GLY A 110 -21.85 -8.52 -7.57
C GLY A 110 -20.40 -8.72 -8.01
N PHE A 111 -19.56 -7.70 -7.92
CA PHE A 111 -18.11 -7.78 -8.18
C PHE A 111 -17.29 -7.26 -7.00
N ARG A 112 -15.97 -7.54 -7.02
CA ARG A 112 -15.06 -7.14 -5.93
C ARG A 112 -14.67 -5.68 -6.05
N VAL A 113 -14.64 -5.00 -4.91
CA VAL A 113 -14.29 -3.58 -4.78
C VAL A 113 -13.29 -3.45 -3.64
N GLY A 114 -12.15 -2.82 -3.88
CA GLY A 114 -11.11 -2.52 -2.91
C GLY A 114 -10.93 -1.01 -2.70
N LEU A 115 -10.04 -0.68 -1.76
CA LEU A 115 -9.79 0.67 -1.28
C LEU A 115 -8.29 0.95 -1.27
N MET A 116 -7.88 2.06 -1.85
CA MET A 116 -6.52 2.59 -1.78
C MET A 116 -6.58 4.02 -1.23
N PRO A 117 -5.64 4.47 -0.37
CA PRO A 117 -5.65 5.85 0.09
C PRO A 117 -5.69 6.86 -1.07
N VAL A 118 -6.47 7.93 -0.93
CA VAL A 118 -6.43 9.03 -1.92
C VAL A 118 -5.04 9.66 -1.90
N GLY A 119 -4.44 9.77 -3.07
CA GLY A 119 -3.09 10.31 -3.19
C GLY A 119 -2.01 9.38 -2.65
N GLU A 120 -2.28 8.07 -2.56
CA GLU A 120 -1.27 7.07 -2.21
C GLU A 120 -0.01 7.27 -3.05
N ALA A 121 1.12 7.42 -2.37
CA ALA A 121 2.42 7.51 -3.01
C ALA A 121 3.04 6.11 -3.08
N PRO A 122 3.80 5.79 -4.14
CA PRO A 122 4.51 4.52 -4.20
C PRO A 122 5.45 4.33 -2.99
N VAL A 123 5.59 3.10 -2.52
CA VAL A 123 6.48 2.77 -1.39
C VAL A 123 7.89 3.28 -1.67
N ALA A 124 8.48 4.00 -0.73
CA ALA A 124 9.80 4.59 -0.90
C ALA A 124 10.88 3.53 -1.12
N LYS A 125 11.81 3.79 -2.04
CA LYS A 125 13.00 2.95 -2.20
C LYS A 125 13.93 3.15 -1.00
N PRO A 126 14.48 2.06 -0.39
CA PRO A 126 15.51 2.19 0.62
C PRO A 126 16.65 3.07 0.09
N SER A 127 16.99 4.14 0.81
CA SER A 127 18.13 4.96 0.46
C SER A 127 19.40 4.13 0.68
N THR A 128 20.05 3.71 -0.40
CA THR A 128 21.40 3.17 -0.31
C THR A 128 22.35 4.34 -0.06
N SER A 129 22.59 4.68 1.21
CA SER A 129 23.70 5.53 1.59
C SER A 129 24.99 4.75 1.30
N GLY A 130 25.56 4.96 0.10
CA GLY A 130 26.91 4.52 -0.22
C GLY A 130 27.90 5.25 0.66
N GLY A 131 28.23 4.68 1.81
CA GLY A 131 29.42 5.06 2.56
C GLY A 131 30.63 4.61 1.74
N SER A 132 31.22 5.55 1.00
CA SER A 132 32.49 5.36 0.33
C SER A 132 33.50 4.81 1.33
N THR A 133 33.94 3.57 1.08
CA THR A 133 35.11 2.99 1.73
C THR A 133 36.32 3.59 1.04
N ASP A 134 36.76 4.77 1.50
CA ASP A 134 38.08 5.27 1.09
C ASP A 134 39.11 4.67 2.05
N ALA A 135 39.60 3.49 1.67
CA ALA A 135 40.76 2.85 2.26
C ALA A 135 42.00 3.66 1.87
N GLY A 136 42.25 4.76 2.59
CA GLY A 136 43.49 5.52 2.48
C GLY A 136 44.47 5.14 3.59
N THR A 137 45.60 4.52 3.22
CA THR A 137 46.97 4.52 3.82
C THR A 137 47.58 3.11 3.75
N PRO A 138 48.73 2.90 3.05
CA PRO A 138 50.07 3.24 3.56
C PRO A 138 50.93 4.05 2.56
N ASP A 139 51.59 5.10 3.04
CA ASP A 139 53.01 5.13 3.45
C ASP A 139 53.99 5.35 2.28
N ALA A 140 54.62 6.54 2.30
CA ALA A 140 55.87 6.83 1.60
C ALA A 140 56.58 7.98 2.35
N GLY A 141 56.97 7.72 3.59
CA GLY A 141 57.76 8.65 4.41
C GLY A 141 59.27 8.37 4.36
N SER A 142 59.98 9.00 3.40
CA SER A 142 61.35 9.57 3.45
C SER A 142 62.57 8.65 3.81
N PRO A 143 63.85 9.10 3.68
CA PRO A 143 64.46 10.34 3.12
C PRO A 143 65.72 10.11 2.23
N ALA A 144 66.21 11.21 1.62
CA ALA A 144 67.63 11.61 1.41
C ALA A 144 67.72 12.46 0.12
N SER A 145 68.49 13.53 -0.06
CA SER A 145 69.37 14.40 0.73
C SER A 145 69.74 15.50 -0.29
N ASP A 146 69.72 16.79 0.03
CA ASP A 146 70.73 17.69 -0.56
C ASP A 146 70.81 19.07 0.12
N ALA A 147 72.03 19.60 0.06
CA ALA A 147 72.60 20.69 0.83
C ALA A 147 72.17 22.10 0.37
N LYS A 148 72.12 23.05 1.31
CA LYS A 148 72.88 24.33 1.30
C LYS A 148 72.37 25.30 2.36
N GLY A 149 73.31 25.93 3.08
CA GLY A 149 73.10 27.16 3.84
C GLY A 149 73.70 27.11 5.24
#